data_AF-A0A7K5CJH4-F1
#
_entry.id   AF-A0A7K5CJH4-F1
#
_cell.length_a   1.000
_cell.length_b   1.000
_cell.length_c   1.000
_cell.angle_alpha   90.00
_cell.angle_beta   90.00
_cell.angle_gamma   90.00
#
_symmetry.space_group_name_H-M   'P 1'
#
loop_
_entity.id
_entity.type
_entity.pdbx_description
1 polymer ?
#
loop_
_entity_poly.entity_id
_entity_poly.type
_entity_poly.pdbx_seq_one_letter_code
_entity_poly.pdbx_strand_id
1 'polypeptide(L)'
;MDIKEYFARISYRGSHNKPDLATMSDIFQHHIRAIAYENLSIHCGERIELDLEATYNKIVRKKRGGWCMENNYLLSWVLKTLGYDVTLLGAKVYVPELDAYPEEIDHLLLRVELDGKSYIVDGGFGMAYQLWQPMELISGTDQPQTPGVFRFQEENGTWYLEKVKRKQWVLNPSTSTSPNVENEVCRRVYLFTLQPRDIEEFRGCNAHLQTAP
;
A
#
# COMPACT_ATOMS: atom_id res chain seq x y z
N MET A 1 -18.07 7.26 11.37
CA MET A 1 -17.34 7.61 10.14
C MET A 1 -18.33 7.72 8.99
N ASP A 2 -18.16 8.70 8.11
CA ASP A 2 -19.01 8.94 6.93
C ASP A 2 -18.16 8.78 5.64
N ILE A 3 -18.65 7.95 4.71
CA ILE A 3 -18.03 7.73 3.40
C ILE A 3 -18.01 9.00 2.55
N LYS A 4 -18.98 9.91 2.72
CA LYS A 4 -19.04 11.19 1.99
C LYS A 4 -17.91 12.13 2.39
N GLU A 5 -17.56 12.19 3.67
CA GLU A 5 -16.38 12.96 4.14
C GLU A 5 -15.09 12.37 3.53
N TYR A 6 -14.98 11.04 3.44
CA TYR A 6 -13.84 10.40 2.78
C TYR A 6 -13.76 10.75 1.28
N PHE A 7 -14.87 10.67 0.55
CA PHE A 7 -14.89 11.06 -0.86
C PHE A 7 -14.55 12.53 -1.07
N ALA A 8 -14.99 13.42 -0.18
CA ALA A 8 -14.57 14.82 -0.18
C ALA A 8 -13.05 14.94 0.08
N ARG A 9 -12.49 14.17 1.01
CA ARG A 9 -11.04 14.15 1.33
C ARG A 9 -10.18 13.74 0.13
N ILE A 10 -10.63 12.79 -0.68
CA ILE A 10 -9.89 12.31 -1.86
C ILE A 10 -10.34 12.98 -3.17
N SER A 11 -11.25 13.95 -3.09
CA SER A 11 -11.85 14.63 -4.24
C SER A 11 -12.50 13.69 -5.26
N TYR A 12 -13.08 12.59 -4.78
CA TYR A 12 -13.78 11.63 -5.63
C TYR A 12 -15.24 12.04 -5.82
N ARG A 13 -15.68 12.14 -7.08
CA ARG A 13 -17.06 12.51 -7.48
C ARG A 13 -17.70 11.48 -8.41
N GLY A 14 -17.06 10.33 -8.58
CA GLY A 14 -17.55 9.25 -9.44
C GLY A 14 -18.73 8.51 -8.81
N SER A 15 -19.40 7.70 -9.63
CA SER A 15 -20.42 6.77 -9.17
C SER A 15 -19.79 5.64 -8.37
N HIS A 16 -20.40 5.30 -7.24
CA HIS A 16 -19.99 4.20 -6.36
C HIS A 16 -21.17 3.27 -6.05
N ASN A 17 -22.17 3.24 -6.94
CA ASN A 17 -23.42 2.48 -6.76
C ASN A 17 -23.22 0.96 -6.91
N LYS A 18 -22.10 0.52 -7.49
CA LYS A 18 -21.78 -0.88 -7.71
C LYS A 18 -20.31 -1.14 -7.38
N PRO A 19 -20.00 -2.24 -6.68
CA PRO A 19 -18.63 -2.66 -6.48
C PRO A 19 -18.11 -3.32 -7.77
N ASP A 20 -17.48 -2.54 -8.64
CA ASP A 20 -16.79 -3.04 -9.84
C ASP A 20 -15.31 -2.61 -9.87
N LEU A 21 -14.54 -3.18 -10.79
CA LEU A 21 -13.09 -2.93 -10.86
C LEU A 21 -12.77 -1.49 -11.25
N ALA A 22 -13.60 -0.87 -12.08
CA ALA A 22 -13.42 0.51 -12.53
C ALA A 22 -13.57 1.48 -11.34
N THR A 23 -14.64 1.31 -10.56
CA THR A 23 -14.92 2.09 -9.34
C THR A 23 -13.82 1.90 -8.30
N MET A 24 -13.38 0.65 -8.06
CA MET A 24 -12.29 0.36 -7.14
C MET A 24 -10.99 1.05 -7.58
N SER A 25 -10.67 0.96 -8.87
CA SER A 25 -9.46 1.57 -9.46
C SER A 25 -9.49 3.09 -9.35
N ASP A 26 -10.64 3.72 -9.62
CA ASP A 26 -10.77 5.17 -9.53
C ASP A 26 -10.65 5.67 -8.08
N ILE A 27 -11.32 5.02 -7.14
CA ILE A 27 -11.23 5.36 -5.72
C ILE A 27 -9.80 5.18 -5.21
N PHE A 28 -9.15 4.07 -5.57
CA PHE A 28 -7.77 3.79 -5.22
C PHE A 28 -6.82 4.87 -5.75
N GLN A 29 -6.97 5.24 -7.02
CA GLN A 29 -6.20 6.30 -7.65
C GLN A 29 -6.41 7.67 -6.97
N HIS A 30 -7.64 8.01 -6.61
CA HIS A 30 -7.93 9.22 -5.86
C HIS A 30 -7.32 9.19 -4.45
N HIS A 31 -7.35 8.04 -3.78
CA HIS A 31 -6.73 7.84 -2.47
C HIS A 31 -5.24 8.14 -2.52
N ILE A 32 -4.47 7.46 -3.37
CA ILE A 32 -3.00 7.59 -3.42
C ILE A 32 -2.52 8.96 -3.90
N ARG A 33 -3.38 9.74 -4.59
CA ARG A 33 -3.08 11.12 -4.99
C ARG A 33 -3.34 12.14 -3.88
N ALA A 34 -4.32 11.87 -3.02
CA ALA A 34 -4.80 12.84 -2.04
C ALA A 34 -4.26 12.58 -0.62
N ILE A 35 -4.05 11.31 -0.26
CA ILE A 35 -3.59 10.89 1.07
C ILE A 35 -2.11 10.50 0.93
N ALA A 36 -1.26 11.19 1.69
CA ALA A 36 0.17 10.96 1.62
C ALA A 36 0.57 9.70 2.41
N TYR A 37 1.55 8.97 1.89
CA TYR A 37 2.38 8.08 2.69
C TYR A 37 3.37 8.91 3.51
N GLU A 38 3.23 8.91 4.84
CA GLU A 38 4.02 9.74 5.76
C GLU A 38 4.13 9.14 7.16
N ASN A 39 5.20 9.48 7.88
CA ASN A 39 5.42 9.11 9.28
C ASN A 39 5.68 10.33 10.19
N LEU A 40 5.20 11.52 9.80
CA LEU A 40 5.48 12.79 10.47
C LEU A 40 4.98 12.83 11.92
N SER A 41 3.97 12.03 12.24
CA SER A 41 3.45 11.89 13.62
C SER A 41 4.58 11.50 14.59
N ILE A 42 5.41 10.52 14.20
CA ILE A 42 6.53 10.02 15.00
C ILE A 42 7.53 11.15 15.28
N HIS A 43 7.87 11.92 14.24
CA HIS A 43 8.81 13.05 14.33
C HIS A 43 8.26 14.25 15.12
N CYS A 44 6.96 14.28 15.39
CA CYS A 44 6.31 15.30 16.21
C CYS A 44 5.95 14.80 17.62
N GLY A 45 6.42 13.60 18.02
CA GLY A 45 6.10 13.01 19.32
C GLY A 45 4.66 12.50 19.44
N GLU A 46 3.94 12.37 18.32
CA GLU A 46 2.61 11.78 18.25
C GLU A 46 2.73 10.27 17.98
N ARG A 47 1.94 9.46 18.69
CA ARG A 47 1.90 8.01 18.46
C ARG A 47 0.98 7.69 17.28
N ILE A 48 1.37 6.71 16.48
CA ILE A 48 0.49 6.08 15.50
C ILE A 48 -0.26 4.95 16.18
N GLU A 49 -1.59 5.09 16.26
CA GLU A 49 -2.50 4.11 16.85
C GLU A 49 -3.30 3.41 15.75
N LEU A 50 -3.41 2.08 15.85
CA LEU A 50 -4.25 1.28 14.94
C LEU A 50 -5.69 1.22 15.43
N ASP A 51 -6.29 2.41 15.62
CA ASP A 51 -7.72 2.57 15.82
C ASP A 51 -8.32 3.22 14.58
N LEU A 52 -9.42 2.65 14.07
CA LEU A 52 -9.99 3.07 12.80
C LEU A 52 -10.60 4.48 12.88
N GLU A 53 -11.23 4.82 13.99
CA GLU A 53 -11.83 6.14 14.19
C GLU A 53 -10.76 7.22 14.35
N ALA A 54 -9.69 6.94 15.10
CA ALA A 54 -8.53 7.82 15.21
C ALA A 54 -7.84 8.02 13.85
N THR A 55 -7.62 6.94 13.10
CA THR A 55 -7.06 6.97 11.74
C THR A 55 -7.93 7.81 10.80
N TYR A 56 -9.25 7.59 10.82
CA TYR A 56 -10.20 8.36 10.05
C TYR A 56 -10.16 9.86 10.42
N ASN A 57 -10.19 10.19 11.70
CA ASN A 57 -10.12 11.58 12.16
C ASN A 57 -8.81 12.26 11.71
N LYS A 58 -7.68 11.58 11.82
CA LYS A 58 -6.36 12.06 11.37
C LYS A 58 -6.34 12.29 9.86
N ILE A 59 -6.66 11.27 9.07
CA ILE A 59 -6.50 11.32 7.61
C ILE A 59 -7.60 12.14 6.95
N VAL A 60 -8.87 11.91 7.31
CA VAL A 60 -10.03 12.52 6.64
C VAL A 60 -10.28 13.93 7.16
N ARG A 61 -10.43 14.11 8.48
CA ARG A 61 -10.82 15.40 9.05
C ARG A 61 -9.66 16.38 9.21
N LYS A 62 -8.51 15.90 9.69
CA LYS A 62 -7.29 16.72 9.82
C LYS A 62 -6.45 16.78 8.54
N LYS A 63 -6.89 16.13 7.46
CA LYS A 63 -6.24 16.14 6.13
C LYS A 63 -4.76 15.69 6.14
N ARG A 64 -4.39 14.81 7.07
CA ARG A 64 -3.05 14.21 7.13
C ARG A 64 -2.93 13.01 6.19
N GLY A 65 -1.74 12.40 6.19
CA GLY A 65 -1.50 11.07 5.66
C GLY A 65 -1.32 10.05 6.79
N GLY A 66 -0.66 8.94 6.48
CA GLY A 66 -0.19 7.96 7.44
C GLY A 66 0.80 7.00 6.79
N TRP A 67 1.28 6.00 7.52
CA TRP A 67 2.06 4.91 6.91
C TRP A 67 1.15 3.77 6.45
N CYS A 68 1.71 2.60 6.09
CA CYS A 68 0.96 1.52 5.43
C CYS A 68 -0.25 1.04 6.24
N MET A 69 -0.08 0.81 7.55
CA MET A 69 -1.13 0.29 8.42
C MET A 69 -2.30 1.27 8.57
N GLU A 70 -2.05 2.58 8.52
CA GLU A 70 -3.11 3.60 8.59
C GLU A 70 -3.84 3.76 7.25
N ASN A 71 -3.07 3.88 6.14
CA ASN A 71 -3.64 4.06 4.80
C ASN A 71 -4.50 2.86 4.40
N ASN A 72 -3.93 1.66 4.50
CA ASN A 72 -4.59 0.46 4.04
C ASN A 72 -5.70 0.03 5.00
N TYR A 73 -5.62 0.34 6.30
CA TYR A 73 -6.75 0.11 7.20
C TYR A 73 -7.93 1.04 6.88
N LEU A 74 -7.68 2.34 6.66
CA LEU A 74 -8.71 3.26 6.18
C LEU A 74 -9.29 2.82 4.83
N LEU A 75 -8.45 2.43 3.88
CA LEU A 75 -8.89 1.97 2.57
C LEU A 75 -9.71 0.67 2.67
N SER A 76 -9.36 -0.23 3.60
CA SER A 76 -10.15 -1.44 3.86
C SER A 76 -11.56 -1.10 4.32
N TRP A 77 -11.71 -0.11 5.21
CA TRP A 77 -13.03 0.35 5.67
C TRP A 77 -13.84 0.94 4.53
N VAL A 78 -13.22 1.76 3.67
CA VAL A 78 -13.86 2.34 2.49
C VAL A 78 -14.38 1.25 1.57
N LEU A 79 -13.53 0.31 1.18
CA LEU A 79 -13.89 -0.76 0.24
C LEU A 79 -14.96 -1.69 0.84
N LYS A 80 -14.86 -2.08 2.11
CA LYS A 80 -15.90 -2.85 2.81
C LYS A 80 -17.23 -2.10 2.86
N THR A 81 -17.20 -0.79 3.12
CA THR A 81 -18.41 0.06 3.14
C THR A 81 -19.11 0.11 1.78
N LEU A 82 -18.35 -0.04 0.69
CA LEU A 82 -18.87 -0.08 -0.68
C LEU A 82 -19.30 -1.49 -1.13
N GLY A 83 -19.18 -2.50 -0.27
CA GLY A 83 -19.62 -3.86 -0.53
C GLY A 83 -18.59 -4.75 -1.23
N TYR A 84 -17.32 -4.34 -1.29
CA TYR A 84 -16.24 -5.25 -1.72
C TYR A 84 -15.92 -6.28 -0.62
N ASP A 85 -15.56 -7.49 -1.03
CA ASP A 85 -15.02 -8.51 -0.13
C ASP A 85 -13.52 -8.26 0.07
N VAL A 86 -13.13 -7.82 1.28
CA VAL A 86 -11.78 -7.33 1.58
C VAL A 86 -11.16 -8.09 2.74
N THR A 87 -9.97 -8.65 2.48
CA THR A 87 -9.13 -9.34 3.45
C THR A 87 -7.85 -8.54 3.69
N LEU A 88 -7.49 -8.34 4.95
CA LEU A 88 -6.18 -7.76 5.31
C LEU A 88 -5.13 -8.86 5.20
N LEU A 89 -3.99 -8.53 4.61
CA LEU A 89 -2.82 -9.39 4.51
C LEU A 89 -1.62 -8.72 5.19
N GLY A 90 -0.65 -9.53 5.58
CA GLY A 90 0.64 -9.10 6.10
C GLY A 90 1.76 -9.41 5.12
N ALA A 91 2.64 -8.44 4.91
CA ALA A 91 3.80 -8.52 4.05
C ALA A 91 5.09 -8.17 4.80
N LYS A 92 6.21 -8.56 4.20
CA LYS A 92 7.57 -8.28 4.62
C LYS A 92 8.25 -7.48 3.53
N VAL A 93 8.70 -6.26 3.84
CA VAL A 93 9.35 -5.38 2.86
C VAL A 93 10.78 -5.84 2.60
N TYR A 94 11.18 -5.89 1.33
CA TYR A 94 12.56 -6.20 0.98
C TYR A 94 13.49 -5.04 1.39
N VAL A 95 14.58 -5.36 2.07
CA VAL A 95 15.61 -4.41 2.52
C VAL A 95 16.85 -4.59 1.65
N PRO A 96 17.09 -3.73 0.64
CA PRO A 96 18.20 -3.89 -0.30
C PRO A 96 19.58 -3.92 0.37
N GLU A 97 19.76 -3.15 1.45
CA GLU A 97 21.02 -3.06 2.18
C GLU A 97 21.40 -4.38 2.88
N LEU A 98 20.41 -5.21 3.18
CA LEU A 98 20.58 -6.51 3.84
C LEU A 98 20.41 -7.69 2.87
N ASP A 99 20.05 -7.43 1.61
CA ASP A 99 19.62 -8.44 0.63
C ASP A 99 18.63 -9.47 1.21
N ALA A 100 17.68 -8.97 2.02
CA ALA A 100 16.82 -9.83 2.81
C ALA A 100 15.43 -9.22 3.03
N TYR A 101 14.51 -10.09 3.44
CA TYR A 101 13.23 -9.70 4.03
C TYR A 101 13.32 -9.87 5.54
N PRO A 102 12.67 -9.01 6.35
CA PRO A 102 12.65 -9.15 7.80
C PRO A 102 11.97 -10.45 8.25
N GLU A 103 12.27 -10.87 9.48
CA GLU A 103 11.62 -12.05 10.08
C GLU A 103 10.14 -11.77 10.40
N GLU A 104 9.83 -10.54 10.78
CA GLU A 104 8.50 -10.10 11.20
C GLU A 104 7.74 -9.37 10.08
N ILE A 105 6.41 -9.35 10.17
CA ILE A 105 5.53 -8.59 9.28
C ILE A 105 5.64 -7.10 9.61
N ASP A 106 5.98 -6.29 8.62
CA ASP A 106 6.15 -4.83 8.73
C ASP A 106 5.25 -4.03 7.77
N HIS A 107 4.50 -4.72 6.90
CA HIS A 107 3.62 -4.08 5.92
C HIS A 107 2.22 -4.68 5.92
N LEU A 108 1.21 -3.82 5.83
CA LEU A 108 -0.20 -4.20 5.68
C LEU A 108 -0.64 -3.89 4.26
N LEU A 109 -1.29 -4.83 3.59
CA LEU A 109 -1.90 -4.68 2.27
C LEU A 109 -3.28 -5.36 2.24
N LEU A 110 -4.04 -5.15 1.17
CA LEU A 110 -5.40 -5.67 1.04
C LEU A 110 -5.50 -6.66 -0.12
N ARG A 111 -6.26 -7.74 0.09
CA ARG A 111 -6.81 -8.58 -0.97
C ARG A 111 -8.29 -8.27 -1.15
N VAL A 112 -8.74 -8.13 -2.39
CA VAL A 112 -10.14 -7.91 -2.75
C VAL A 112 -10.60 -9.01 -3.69
N GLU A 113 -11.67 -9.72 -3.33
CA GLU A 113 -12.34 -10.65 -4.24
C GLU A 113 -13.43 -9.89 -5.03
N LEU A 114 -13.41 -10.06 -6.36
CA LEU A 114 -14.37 -9.41 -7.25
C LEU A 114 -14.57 -10.27 -8.51
N ASP A 115 -15.82 -10.62 -8.81
CA ASP A 115 -16.21 -11.39 -10.00
C ASP A 115 -15.39 -12.67 -10.23
N GLY A 116 -15.07 -13.39 -9.14
CA GLY A 116 -14.28 -14.63 -9.17
C GLY A 116 -12.78 -14.44 -9.34
N LYS A 117 -12.29 -13.21 -9.25
CA LYS A 117 -10.86 -12.84 -9.32
C LYS A 117 -10.40 -12.19 -8.02
N SER A 118 -9.15 -12.43 -7.66
CA SER A 118 -8.52 -11.80 -6.51
C SER A 118 -7.61 -10.66 -6.97
N TYR A 119 -7.68 -9.52 -6.29
CA TYR A 119 -6.85 -8.35 -6.55
C TYR A 119 -6.08 -7.95 -5.29
N ILE A 120 -4.85 -7.49 -5.45
CA ILE A 120 -4.10 -6.80 -4.41
C ILE A 120 -4.32 -5.29 -4.55
N VAL A 121 -4.67 -4.66 -3.45
CA VAL A 121 -4.81 -3.20 -3.32
C VAL A 121 -3.92 -2.73 -2.18
N ASP A 122 -3.01 -1.81 -2.49
CA ASP A 122 -2.04 -1.31 -1.54
C ASP A 122 -1.78 0.19 -1.81
N GLY A 123 -2.37 1.05 -0.98
CA GLY A 123 -2.22 2.51 -1.04
C GLY A 123 -1.16 3.04 -0.07
N GLY A 124 -0.39 2.14 0.55
CA GLY A 124 0.39 2.41 1.74
C GLY A 124 1.89 2.20 1.60
N PHE A 125 2.41 1.95 0.40
CA PHE A 125 3.86 1.74 0.19
C PHE A 125 4.59 3.02 -0.22
N GLY A 126 3.99 3.83 -1.11
CA GLY A 126 4.55 5.12 -1.53
C GLY A 126 5.73 5.07 -2.51
N MET A 127 6.31 6.25 -2.74
CA MET A 127 7.48 6.46 -3.63
C MET A 127 7.29 5.88 -5.05
N ALA A 128 8.37 5.44 -5.68
CA ALA A 128 8.32 4.84 -7.01
C ALA A 128 7.67 3.44 -7.03
N TYR A 129 7.36 2.85 -5.88
CA TYR A 129 6.85 1.48 -5.74
C TYR A 129 5.33 1.43 -5.56
N GLN A 130 4.70 2.59 -5.33
CA GLN A 130 3.26 2.72 -5.23
C GLN A 130 2.55 2.23 -6.49
N LEU A 131 1.68 1.22 -6.31
CA LEU A 131 0.74 0.77 -7.35
C LEU A 131 -0.25 1.91 -7.67
N TRP A 132 -0.60 2.08 -8.93
CA TRP A 132 -1.62 3.04 -9.38
C TRP A 132 -2.95 2.38 -9.72
N GLN A 133 -2.96 1.06 -9.89
CA GLN A 133 -4.16 0.26 -10.12
C GLN A 133 -4.12 -1.00 -9.23
N PRO A 134 -5.28 -1.53 -8.81
CA PRO A 134 -5.36 -2.86 -8.23
C PRO A 134 -4.67 -3.88 -9.14
N MET A 135 -3.86 -4.76 -8.55
CA MET A 135 -3.10 -5.77 -9.27
C MET A 135 -3.84 -7.11 -9.20
N GLU A 136 -4.14 -7.74 -10.34
CA GLU A 136 -4.75 -9.09 -10.32
C GLU A 136 -3.73 -10.09 -9.78
N LEU A 137 -4.16 -10.99 -8.89
CA LEU A 137 -3.30 -11.95 -8.21
C LEU A 137 -2.98 -13.15 -9.12
N ILE A 138 -2.16 -12.92 -10.14
CA ILE A 138 -1.72 -13.92 -11.12
C ILE A 138 -0.19 -13.99 -11.13
N SER A 139 0.34 -15.17 -10.83
CA SER A 139 1.78 -15.43 -10.83
C SER A 139 2.37 -15.37 -12.24
N GLY A 140 3.59 -14.85 -12.37
CA GLY A 140 4.37 -14.78 -13.60
C GLY A 140 3.91 -13.74 -14.63
N THR A 141 2.80 -13.02 -14.38
CA THR A 141 2.21 -12.11 -15.38
C THR A 141 2.66 -10.67 -15.17
N ASP A 142 3.20 -10.07 -16.23
CA ASP A 142 3.50 -8.63 -16.27
C ASP A 142 2.22 -7.80 -16.30
N GLN A 143 2.14 -6.85 -15.38
CA GLN A 143 1.03 -5.90 -15.27
C GLN A 143 1.58 -4.48 -15.41
N PRO A 144 1.58 -3.92 -16.64
CA PRO A 144 2.07 -2.57 -16.89
C PRO A 144 1.16 -1.52 -16.25
N GLN A 145 1.76 -0.62 -15.48
CA GLN A 145 1.12 0.56 -14.92
C GLN A 145 1.97 1.81 -15.23
N THR A 146 1.42 3.00 -15.00
CA THR A 146 2.18 4.25 -15.20
C THR A 146 3.48 4.31 -14.37
N PRO A 147 3.58 3.81 -13.11
CA PRO A 147 4.84 3.82 -12.35
C PRO A 147 5.91 2.82 -12.82
N GLY A 148 5.51 1.75 -13.53
CA GLY A 148 6.39 0.68 -13.97
C GLY A 148 5.61 -0.57 -14.35
N VAL A 149 6.31 -1.63 -14.72
CA VAL A 149 5.71 -2.96 -14.86
C VAL A 149 5.88 -3.67 -13.53
N PHE A 150 4.78 -4.18 -12.99
CA PHE A 150 4.78 -4.97 -11.77
C PHE A 150 4.46 -6.42 -12.12
N ARG A 151 4.96 -7.35 -11.30
CA ARG A 151 4.72 -8.78 -11.46
C ARG A 151 4.59 -9.41 -10.09
N PHE A 152 3.66 -10.36 -9.99
CA PHE A 152 3.67 -11.31 -8.88
C PHE A 152 4.42 -12.57 -9.27
N GLN A 153 5.23 -13.09 -8.37
CA GLN A 153 5.72 -14.47 -8.43
C GLN A 153 5.18 -15.23 -7.24
N GLU A 154 4.79 -16.47 -7.46
CA GLU A 154 4.31 -17.36 -6.41
C GLU A 154 5.24 -18.56 -6.32
N GLU A 155 5.66 -18.88 -5.09
CA GLU A 155 6.48 -20.04 -4.78
C GLU A 155 6.04 -20.59 -3.41
N ASN A 156 5.58 -21.84 -3.39
CA ASN A 156 5.23 -22.59 -2.18
C ASN A 156 4.27 -21.85 -1.22
N GLY A 157 3.26 -21.16 -1.76
CA GLY A 157 2.26 -20.39 -1.02
C GLY A 157 2.70 -18.97 -0.64
N THR A 158 3.93 -18.57 -1.00
CA THR A 158 4.45 -17.22 -0.79
C THR A 158 4.40 -16.43 -2.09
N TRP A 159 3.89 -15.22 -2.00
CA TRP A 159 3.77 -14.29 -3.12
C TRP A 159 4.80 -13.18 -2.99
N TYR A 160 5.46 -12.84 -4.10
CA TYR A 160 6.48 -11.81 -4.19
C TYR A 160 5.99 -10.73 -5.15
N LEU A 161 5.97 -9.47 -4.70
CA LEU A 161 5.79 -8.34 -5.59
C LEU A 161 7.16 -7.87 -6.09
N GLU A 162 7.29 -7.86 -7.41
CA GLU A 162 8.47 -7.34 -8.09
C GLU A 162 8.08 -6.16 -8.99
N LYS A 163 9.00 -5.21 -9.13
CA LYS A 163 8.87 -4.09 -10.06
C LYS A 163 10.02 -4.08 -11.05
N VAL A 164 9.70 -4.20 -12.33
CA VAL A 164 10.67 -3.95 -13.41
C VAL A 164 10.85 -2.44 -13.54
N LYS A 165 12.08 -1.97 -13.31
CA LYS A 165 12.39 -0.54 -13.35
C LYS A 165 12.56 -0.07 -14.79
N ARG A 166 12.10 1.16 -15.06
CA ARG A 166 12.48 1.88 -16.28
C ARG A 166 13.88 2.45 -16.14
N LYS A 167 14.57 2.66 -17.26
CA LYS A 167 15.84 3.40 -17.28
C LYS A 167 15.64 4.78 -16.67
N GLN A 168 16.30 5.06 -15.55
CA GLN A 168 16.29 6.38 -14.94
C GLN A 168 17.24 7.30 -15.69
N TRP A 169 16.82 8.54 -15.91
CA TRP A 169 17.69 9.58 -16.46
C TRP A 169 17.94 10.63 -15.39
N VAL A 170 19.21 10.75 -14.97
CA VAL A 170 19.65 11.69 -13.94
C VAL A 170 20.38 12.85 -14.63
N LEU A 171 19.77 14.04 -14.62
CA LEU A 171 20.27 15.23 -15.32
C LEU A 171 21.56 15.80 -14.68
N ASN A 172 21.77 15.61 -13.37
CA ASN A 172 22.90 16.17 -12.62
C ASN A 172 23.82 15.08 -12.04
N PRO A 173 25.05 14.91 -12.57
CA PRO A 173 26.00 13.89 -12.10
C PRO A 173 26.39 14.01 -10.62
N SER A 174 26.32 15.21 -10.04
CA SER A 174 26.59 15.47 -8.62
C SER A 174 25.55 14.88 -7.66
N THR A 175 24.39 14.47 -8.17
CA THR A 175 23.36 13.73 -7.41
C THR A 175 23.46 12.21 -7.57
N SER A 176 24.39 11.72 -8.40
CA SER A 176 24.57 10.28 -8.66
C SER A 176 25.18 9.49 -7.49
N THR A 177 25.60 10.17 -6.42
CA THR A 177 25.99 9.56 -5.14
C THR A 177 24.81 9.39 -4.18
N SER A 178 23.59 9.77 -4.55
CA SER A 178 22.41 9.45 -3.74
C SER A 178 22.20 7.93 -3.77
N PRO A 179 22.07 7.25 -2.62
CA PRO A 179 21.91 5.78 -2.55
C PRO A 179 20.68 5.26 -3.32
N ASN A 180 19.82 6.16 -3.80
CA ASN A 180 18.56 5.85 -4.48
C ASN A 180 18.69 5.48 -5.97
N VAL A 181 19.89 5.46 -6.56
CA VAL A 181 20.10 5.05 -7.96
C VAL A 181 20.62 3.60 -8.00
N GLU A 182 19.71 2.65 -7.83
CA GLU A 182 20.00 1.22 -7.89
C GLU A 182 20.08 0.71 -9.35
N ASN A 183 21.12 -0.08 -9.65
CA ASN A 183 21.42 -0.62 -10.98
C ASN A 183 20.61 -1.87 -11.38
N GLU A 184 19.71 -2.37 -10.53
CA GLU A 184 18.94 -3.59 -10.81
C GLU A 184 17.78 -3.36 -11.79
N VAL A 185 17.65 -4.28 -12.76
CA VAL A 185 16.59 -4.27 -13.80
C VAL A 185 15.21 -4.60 -13.21
N CYS A 186 15.18 -5.47 -12.19
CA CYS A 186 13.99 -5.86 -11.46
C CYS A 186 14.27 -5.70 -9.97
N ARG A 187 13.38 -4.99 -9.25
CA ARG A 187 13.50 -4.80 -7.80
C ARG A 187 12.41 -5.58 -7.08
N ARG A 188 12.83 -6.37 -6.09
CA ARG A 188 11.95 -6.95 -5.07
C ARG A 188 11.35 -5.84 -4.21
N VAL A 189 10.04 -5.91 -3.98
CA VAL A 189 9.31 -4.88 -3.20
C VAL A 189 8.93 -5.44 -1.84
N TYR A 190 8.11 -6.49 -1.80
CA TYR A 190 7.74 -7.21 -0.58
C TYR A 190 7.33 -8.64 -0.91
N LEU A 191 7.29 -9.50 0.10
CA LEU A 191 6.66 -10.82 0.04
C LEU A 191 5.51 -10.94 1.03
N PHE A 192 4.54 -11.80 0.75
CA PHE A 192 3.36 -12.01 1.58
C PHE A 192 2.77 -13.41 1.40
N THR A 193 1.85 -13.79 2.27
CA THR A 193 1.02 -14.99 2.12
C THR A 193 -0.44 -14.58 2.02
N LEU A 194 -1.30 -15.49 1.55
CA LEU A 194 -2.75 -15.24 1.49
C LEU A 194 -3.47 -15.52 2.81
N GLN A 195 -2.73 -15.68 3.90
CA GLN A 195 -3.31 -15.86 5.24
C GLN A 195 -4.03 -14.57 5.66
N PRO A 196 -5.35 -14.62 5.92
CA PRO A 196 -6.09 -13.48 6.45
C PRO A 196 -5.48 -13.00 7.77
N ARG A 197 -5.44 -11.69 7.96
CA ARG A 197 -4.96 -11.04 9.18
C ARG A 197 -6.04 -10.20 9.82
N ASP A 198 -5.97 -10.08 11.14
CA ASP A 198 -6.68 -9.06 11.90
C ASP A 198 -5.77 -7.84 12.15
N ILE A 199 -6.36 -6.66 12.28
CA ILE A 199 -5.59 -5.43 12.59
C ILE A 199 -4.85 -5.53 13.92
N GLU A 200 -5.39 -6.30 14.88
CA GLU A 200 -4.76 -6.54 16.18
C GLU A 200 -3.38 -7.19 16.06
N GLU A 201 -3.16 -8.04 15.05
CA GLU A 201 -1.88 -8.69 14.80
C GLU A 201 -0.77 -7.68 14.42
N PHE A 202 -1.14 -6.50 13.92
CA PHE A 202 -0.19 -5.44 13.55
C PHE A 202 0.15 -4.51 14.71
N ARG A 203 -0.54 -4.58 15.86
CA ARG A 203 -0.27 -3.66 16.99
C ARG A 203 1.15 -3.79 17.53
N GLY A 204 1.67 -5.01 17.59
CA GLY A 204 3.03 -5.30 18.04
C GLY A 204 4.07 -4.66 17.14
N CYS A 205 4.02 -4.94 15.83
CA CYS A 205 4.95 -4.35 14.88
C CYS A 205 4.77 -2.83 14.74
N ASN A 206 3.53 -2.30 14.76
CA ASN A 206 3.26 -0.87 14.79
C ASN A 206 3.93 -0.16 15.98
N ALA A 207 3.91 -0.78 17.18
CA ALA A 207 4.59 -0.23 18.35
C ALA A 207 6.12 -0.29 18.19
N HIS A 208 6.64 -1.41 17.68
CA HIS A 208 8.08 -1.59 17.45
C HIS A 208 8.63 -0.59 16.41
N LEU A 209 8.02 -0.50 15.23
CA LEU A 209 8.49 0.32 14.11
C LEU A 209 8.55 1.83 14.38
N GLN A 210 7.79 2.32 15.38
CA GLN A 210 7.81 3.74 15.77
C GLN A 210 8.66 4.05 17.01
N THR A 211 9.27 3.04 17.63
CA THR A 211 10.09 3.21 18.85
C THR A 211 11.47 2.56 18.79
N ALA A 212 11.67 1.60 17.88
CA ALA A 212 12.96 0.99 17.64
C ALA A 212 13.97 2.05 17.12
N PRO A 213 15.22 2.02 17.62
CA PRO A 213 16.25 3.00 17.27
C PRO A 213 16.80 2.85 15.86
#